data_AF-A0A2D9JIL1-F1
#
_entry.id   AF-A0A2D9JIL1-F1
#
_cell.length_a   1.000
_cell.length_b   1.000
_cell.length_c   1.000
_cell.angle_alpha   90.00
_cell.angle_beta   90.00
_cell.angle_gamma   90.00
#
_symmetry.space_group_name_H-M   'P 1'
#
loop_
_entity.id
_entity.type
_entity.pdbx_description
1 polymer ?
#
loop_
_entity_poly.entity_id
_entity_poly.type
_entity_poly.pdbx_seq_one_letter_code
_entity_poly.pdbx_strand_id
1 'polypeptide(L)'
;MAGSTEEAQAGDPYAVTQVWNHNFAQTRAWHGNYYYAPYGQPTALVVPPTAHLRQTYSWGVSQNTNHPIYHQYGRSASTPGAAAPGRFQPTTNWPSHTDQFGVYYVRGPW
;
A
#
# COMPACT_ATOMS: atom_id res chain seq x y z
N MET A 1 -12.28 -45.17 20.95
CA MET A 1 -12.33 -43.70 21.05
C MET A 1 -10.95 -43.18 20.70
N ALA A 2 -10.77 -42.59 19.53
CA ALA A 2 -9.52 -41.91 19.15
C ALA A 2 -9.70 -40.42 19.49
N GLY A 3 -8.94 -39.93 20.47
CA GLY A 3 -8.97 -38.53 20.87
C GLY A 3 -8.33 -37.66 19.79
N SER A 4 -9.08 -36.69 19.28
CA SER A 4 -8.55 -35.61 18.45
C SER A 4 -7.55 -34.81 19.27
N THR A 5 -6.28 -34.85 18.89
CA THR A 5 -5.24 -34.00 19.43
C THR A 5 -5.43 -32.62 18.82
N GLU A 6 -6.12 -31.73 19.53
CA GLU A 6 -6.15 -30.31 19.18
C GLU A 6 -4.80 -29.72 19.59
N GLU A 7 -3.86 -29.70 18.64
CA GLU A 7 -2.61 -28.96 18.78
C GLU A 7 -2.93 -27.46 18.81
N ALA A 8 -2.62 -26.80 19.92
CA ALA A 8 -2.67 -25.36 20.00
C ALA A 8 -1.50 -24.78 19.20
N GLN A 9 -1.71 -24.50 17.91
CA GLN A 9 -0.76 -23.70 17.14
C GLN A 9 -0.66 -22.31 17.79
N ALA A 10 0.45 -22.03 18.46
CA ALA A 10 0.86 -20.68 18.84
C ALA A 10 1.26 -19.92 17.58
N GLY A 11 0.28 -19.58 16.74
CA GLY A 11 0.50 -18.74 15.58
C GLY A 11 0.84 -17.35 16.06
N ASP A 12 2.05 -16.87 15.77
CA ASP A 12 2.39 -15.46 15.95
C ASP A 12 1.44 -14.62 15.07
N PRO A 13 0.52 -13.84 15.67
CA PRO A 13 -0.44 -13.04 14.91
C PRO A 13 0.28 -11.98 14.02
N TYR A 14 1.51 -11.60 14.38
CA TYR A 14 2.32 -10.71 13.56
C TYR A 14 2.93 -11.42 12.34
N ALA A 15 3.30 -12.70 12.47
CA ALA A 15 3.80 -13.49 11.36
C ALA A 15 2.73 -13.70 10.28
N VAL A 16 1.48 -14.01 10.66
CA VAL A 16 0.39 -14.21 9.68
C VAL A 16 0.02 -12.91 8.94
N THR A 17 0.04 -11.77 9.63
CA THR A 17 -0.21 -10.46 9.01
C THR A 17 0.93 -10.02 8.10
N GLN A 18 2.18 -10.32 8.45
CA GLN A 18 3.34 -10.11 7.57
C GLN A 18 3.26 -10.97 6.32
N VAL A 19 2.92 -12.26 6.44
CA VAL A 19 2.77 -13.16 5.29
C VAL A 19 1.64 -12.67 4.37
N TRP A 20 0.50 -12.26 4.94
CA TRP A 20 -0.60 -11.72 4.14
C TRP A 20 -0.22 -10.42 3.41
N ASN A 21 0.42 -9.48 4.10
CA ASN A 21 0.89 -8.24 3.50
C ASN A 21 1.92 -8.48 2.39
N HIS A 22 2.83 -9.44 2.60
CA HIS A 22 3.82 -9.84 1.61
C HIS A 22 3.15 -10.41 0.36
N ASN A 23 2.24 -11.38 0.52
CA ASN A 23 1.51 -11.99 -0.61
C ASN A 23 0.65 -10.95 -1.36
N PHE A 24 0.03 -10.02 -0.63
CA PHE A 24 -0.73 -8.92 -1.23
C PHE A 24 0.18 -8.02 -2.08
N ALA A 25 1.36 -7.65 -1.55
CA ALA A 25 2.31 -6.79 -2.24
C ALA A 25 2.90 -7.45 -3.51
N GLN A 26 3.08 -8.76 -3.52
CA GLN A 26 3.59 -9.50 -4.68
C GLN A 26 2.60 -9.57 -5.84
N THR A 27 1.29 -9.53 -5.56
CA THR A 27 0.24 -9.76 -6.57
C THR A 27 -0.45 -8.48 -7.05
N ARG A 28 -0.22 -7.35 -6.38
CA ARG A 28 -0.89 -6.07 -6.67
C ARG A 28 0.12 -4.96 -6.89
N ALA A 29 -0.26 -4.00 -7.72
CA ALA A 29 0.51 -2.77 -7.89
C ALA A 29 0.62 -2.00 -6.56
N TRP A 30 1.74 -1.32 -6.36
CA TRP A 30 1.98 -0.46 -5.19
C TRP A 30 1.25 0.90 -5.29
N HIS A 31 0.83 1.26 -6.50
CA HIS A 31 0.14 2.51 -6.80
C HIS A 31 -1.34 2.26 -7.11
N GLY A 32 -2.12 3.33 -7.01
CA GLY A 32 -3.47 3.40 -7.55
C GLY A 32 -3.49 3.84 -9.02
N ASN A 33 -4.65 4.32 -9.48
CA ASN A 33 -4.87 4.73 -10.86
C ASN A 33 -4.49 6.18 -11.18
N TYR A 34 -4.14 7.00 -10.19
CA TYR A 34 -3.83 8.42 -10.41
C TYR A 34 -2.33 8.66 -10.50
N TYR A 35 -1.92 9.62 -11.31
CA TYR A 35 -0.53 10.05 -11.39
C TYR A 35 -0.29 11.39 -10.68
N TYR A 36 0.94 11.61 -10.24
CA TYR A 36 1.35 12.88 -9.66
C TYR A 36 1.64 13.89 -10.78
N ALA A 37 0.92 15.02 -10.79
CA ALA A 37 0.91 15.96 -11.90
C ALA A 37 2.30 16.44 -12.37
N PRO A 38 3.27 16.72 -11.48
CA PRO A 38 4.62 17.14 -11.89
C PRO A 38 5.40 16.10 -12.71
N TYR A 39 5.13 14.81 -12.55
CA TYR A 39 5.92 13.74 -13.17
C TYR A 39 5.12 12.91 -14.19
N GLY A 40 3.80 13.09 -14.26
CA GLY A 40 2.95 12.29 -15.16
C GLY A 40 2.91 10.80 -14.82
N GLN A 41 3.42 10.42 -13.65
CA GLN A 41 3.47 9.04 -13.15
C GLN A 41 3.08 8.97 -11.66
N PRO A 42 2.51 7.85 -11.20
CA PRO A 42 2.38 7.57 -9.78
C PRO A 42 3.72 7.74 -9.06
N THR A 43 3.70 8.42 -7.93
CA THR A 43 4.90 8.74 -7.15
C THR A 43 4.87 8.01 -5.83
N ALA A 44 5.97 7.31 -5.50
CA ALA A 44 6.11 6.64 -4.22
C ALA A 44 6.56 7.63 -3.14
N LEU A 45 5.77 7.75 -2.07
CA LEU A 45 6.19 8.37 -0.83
C LEU A 45 6.78 7.29 0.08
N VAL A 46 8.11 7.35 0.25
CA VAL A 46 8.82 6.41 1.10
C VAL A 46 8.62 6.79 2.56
N VAL A 47 8.10 5.84 3.34
CA VAL A 47 7.91 5.98 4.78
C VAL A 47 8.79 5.02 5.56
N PRO A 48 9.02 5.27 6.87
CA PRO A 48 9.76 4.35 7.71
C PRO A 48 9.20 2.92 7.66
N PRO A 49 10.04 1.89 7.79
CA PRO A 49 9.59 0.49 7.75
C PRO A 49 8.63 0.11 8.88
N THR A 50 8.59 0.90 9.96
CA THR A 50 7.67 0.76 11.10
C THR A 50 6.26 1.31 10.83
N ALA A 51 6.02 2.01 9.73
CA ALA A 51 4.71 2.56 9.42
C ALA A 51 3.77 1.49 8.85
N HIS A 52 2.63 1.21 9.51
CA HIS A 52 1.71 0.14 9.07
C HIS A 52 0.46 0.64 8.35
N LEU A 53 0.05 1.88 8.61
CA LEU A 53 -1.19 2.47 8.11
C LEU A 53 -0.91 3.80 7.42
N ARG A 54 -1.65 4.07 6.35
CA ARG A 54 -1.80 5.41 5.79
C ARG A 54 -3.21 5.91 6.06
N GLN A 55 -3.33 7.22 6.20
CA GLN A 55 -4.62 7.90 6.29
C GLN A 55 -4.88 8.64 4.97
N THR A 56 -6.05 8.41 4.39
CA THR A 56 -6.56 9.18 3.25
C THR A 56 -7.59 10.17 3.78
N TYR A 57 -7.39 11.45 3.49
CA TYR A 57 -8.31 12.51 3.90
C TYR A 57 -9.32 12.79 2.78
N SER A 58 -10.56 13.09 3.16
CA SER A 58 -11.61 13.55 2.25
C SER A 58 -11.89 15.03 2.44
N TRP A 59 -12.21 15.73 1.36
CA TRP A 59 -12.67 17.12 1.40
C TRP A 59 -14.18 17.25 1.74
N GLY A 60 -14.90 16.13 1.82
CA GLY A 60 -16.30 16.08 2.24
C GLY A 60 -16.48 15.69 3.71
N VAL A 61 -17.73 15.52 4.13
CA VAL A 61 -18.06 15.14 5.52
C VAL A 61 -17.76 13.66 5.76
N SER A 62 -16.90 13.39 6.75
CA SER A 62 -16.72 12.08 7.41
C SER A 62 -16.34 10.89 6.52
N GLN A 63 -15.41 11.06 5.57
CA GLN A 63 -14.91 9.96 4.72
C GLN A 63 -13.39 9.73 4.84
N ASN A 64 -12.80 10.08 5.99
CA ASN A 64 -11.41 9.74 6.25
C ASN A 64 -11.27 8.22 6.42
N THR A 65 -10.36 7.61 5.67
CA THR A 65 -10.18 6.16 5.68
C THR A 65 -8.73 5.80 5.99
N ASN A 66 -8.53 4.79 6.83
CA ASN A 66 -7.22 4.21 7.10
C ASN A 66 -7.02 2.95 6.26
N HIS A 67 -5.90 2.87 5.57
CA HIS A 67 -5.53 1.73 4.74
C HIS A 67 -4.18 1.16 5.17
N PRO A 68 -3.98 -0.17 5.13
CA PRO A 68 -2.67 -0.75 5.36
C PRO A 68 -1.67 -0.36 4.27
N ILE A 69 -0.41 -0.23 4.66
CA ILE A 69 0.71 -0.05 3.73
C ILE A 69 1.34 -1.42 3.47
N TYR A 70 0.97 -2.04 2.35
CA TYR A 70 1.37 -3.40 2.02
C TYR A 70 2.82 -3.48 1.53
N HIS A 71 3.19 -2.64 0.57
CA HIS A 71 4.46 -2.73 -0.14
C HIS A 71 5.63 -2.26 0.73
N GLN A 72 6.65 -3.10 0.83
CA GLN A 72 7.91 -2.83 1.50
C GLN A 72 9.05 -3.20 0.56
N TYR A 73 9.96 -2.25 0.30
CA TYR A 73 11.08 -2.47 -0.60
C TYR A 73 12.41 -2.41 0.14
N GLY A 74 13.33 -3.26 -0.31
CA GLY A 74 14.72 -3.26 0.14
C GLY A 74 15.53 -2.10 -0.47
N ARG A 75 16.78 -1.96 -0.02
CA ARG A 75 17.74 -0.95 -0.52
C ARG A 75 18.02 -1.09 -2.02
N SER A 76 17.97 -2.33 -2.52
CA SER A 76 18.09 -2.68 -3.93
C SER A 76 16.72 -2.87 -4.58
N ALA A 77 15.82 -1.89 -4.43
CA ALA A 77 14.55 -1.89 -5.12
C ALA A 77 14.79 -1.77 -6.64
N SER A 78 14.96 -2.92 -7.31
CA SER A 78 15.29 -3.00 -8.74
C SER A 78 14.09 -2.84 -9.65
N THR A 79 12.88 -2.70 -9.09
CA THR A 79 11.64 -2.54 -9.86
C THR A 79 11.06 -1.15 -9.67
N PRO A 80 11.58 -0.11 -10.35
CA PRO A 80 10.90 1.16 -10.44
C PRO A 80 10.14 1.17 -11.76
N GLY A 81 8.84 0.98 -11.68
CA GLY A 81 8.01 1.18 -12.85
C GLY A 81 6.57 1.26 -12.44
N ALA A 82 6.04 2.48 -12.36
CA ALA A 82 4.62 2.63 -12.61
C ALA A 82 4.33 2.10 -14.03
N ALA A 83 3.12 1.59 -14.25
CA ALA A 83 2.68 1.14 -15.57
C ALA A 83 2.94 2.22 -16.66
N ALA A 84 2.94 1.81 -17.94
CA ALA A 84 3.25 2.72 -19.05
C ALA A 84 2.44 4.05 -18.97
N PRO A 85 3.05 5.20 -19.34
CA PRO A 85 2.37 6.49 -19.39
C PRO A 85 1.05 6.41 -20.18
N GLY A 86 0.01 7.12 -19.71
CA GLY A 86 -1.32 7.09 -20.33
C GLY A 86 -2.27 6.00 -19.80
N ARG A 87 -1.81 5.12 -18.90
CA ARG A 87 -2.70 4.21 -18.13
C ARG A 87 -3.24 4.82 -16.85
N PHE A 88 -2.77 6.01 -16.47
CA PHE A 88 -3.11 6.69 -15.23
C PHE A 88 -3.96 7.93 -15.49
N GLN A 89 -4.84 8.22 -14.54
CA GLN A 89 -5.70 9.39 -14.55
C GLN A 89 -4.96 10.60 -13.97
N PRO A 90 -5.16 11.80 -14.56
CA PRO A 90 -4.73 13.04 -13.91
C PRO A 90 -5.40 13.20 -12.56
N THR A 91 -4.75 13.92 -11.66
CA THR A 91 -5.45 14.50 -10.50
C THR A 91 -6.61 15.36 -11.01
N THR A 92 -7.82 15.02 -10.59
CA THR A 92 -9.03 15.77 -10.93
C THR A 92 -8.90 17.21 -10.43
N ASN A 93 -9.40 18.19 -11.18
CA ASN A 93 -9.39 19.61 -10.76
C ASN A 93 -10.06 19.84 -9.40
N TRP A 94 -11.07 19.03 -9.07
CA TRP A 94 -11.77 19.02 -7.79
C TRP A 94 -11.65 17.63 -7.18
N PRO A 95 -10.53 17.33 -6.49
CA PRO A 95 -10.36 16.04 -5.85
C PRO A 95 -11.36 15.92 -4.69
N SER A 96 -11.86 14.72 -4.44
CA SER A 96 -12.66 14.35 -3.27
C SER A 96 -11.80 13.75 -2.17
N HIS A 97 -10.64 13.18 -2.52
CA HIS A 97 -9.73 12.48 -1.60
C HIS A 97 -8.25 12.73 -1.93
N THR A 98 -7.38 12.56 -0.93
CA THR A 98 -5.92 12.76 -1.10
C THR A 98 -5.22 11.68 -1.93
N ASP A 99 -5.87 10.54 -2.20
CA ASP A 99 -5.32 9.49 -3.05
C ASP A 99 -5.38 9.82 -4.56
N GLN A 100 -6.19 10.81 -4.93
CA GLN A 100 -6.31 11.33 -6.29
C GLN A 100 -5.11 12.20 -6.72
N PHE A 101 -4.22 12.54 -5.79
CA PHE A 101 -2.95 13.23 -6.10
C PHE A 101 -1.90 12.29 -6.70
N GLY A 102 -2.14 10.98 -6.76
CA GLY A 102 -1.21 10.02 -7.36
C GLY A 102 0.08 9.80 -6.56
N VAL A 103 0.08 10.14 -5.27
CA VAL A 103 1.17 9.87 -4.33
C VAL A 103 0.77 8.69 -3.44
N TYR A 104 1.60 7.64 -3.42
CA TYR A 104 1.28 6.38 -2.74
C TYR A 104 2.37 5.99 -1.74
N TYR A 105 1.94 5.57 -0.57
CA TYR A 105 2.82 5.21 0.54
C TYR A 105 3.45 3.85 0.33
N VAL A 106 4.77 3.79 0.54
CA VAL A 106 5.57 2.58 0.40
C VAL A 106 6.60 2.53 1.53
N ARG A 107 6.79 1.38 2.17
CA ARG A 107 7.76 1.23 3.24
C ARG A 107 9.17 1.08 2.70
N GLY A 108 10.09 1.87 3.25
CA GLY A 108 11.52 1.80 2.95
C GLY A 108 12.21 0.57 3.56
N PRO A 109 13.49 0.36 3.22
CA PRO A 109 14.31 -0.68 3.82
C PRO A 109 14.63 -0.40 5.29
N TRP A 110 14.96 -1.46 6.02
CA TRP A 110 15.63 -1.38 7.31
C TRP A 110 17.12 -1.07 7.15
#